data_AF-B8LEK2-F1
#
_entry.id   AF-B8LEK2-F1
#
_cell.length_a   1.000
_cell.length_b   1.000
_cell.length_c   1.000
_cell.angle_alpha   90.00
_cell.angle_beta   90.00
_cell.angle_gamma   90.00
#
_symmetry.space_group_name_H-M   'P 1'
#
loop_
_entity.id
_entity.type
_entity.pdbx_description
1 polymer ?
#
loop_
_entity_poly.entity_id
_entity_poly.type
_entity_poly.pdbx_seq_one_letter_code
_entity_poly.pdbx_strand_id
1 'polypeptide(L)'
;MGNNKEGNLPPSNAPPLPPPRTLQGPLLPLLLDDELQTSIPIQELSKITNTPPSTLSEQIKAVRSKVQPAFSARYPWKDELVSDEYYFDLTCYSVWKVASIAIPNDYVKRDEFVRNIGRRILEEAISKEIISKQSIDALSKAGEKTGSTLTSTIPCIIEILNLFQSTNYCSNYRLGDKNDEVRTGPGVFDELDDEELSSSSTGGSVNCLVSIYDPSDLGGALQITGEGSRFAPDFVGPTLAAIWERVGGSSSGSGGKKRGEGVVAVQFESYFVDPVYRPNPKDFFPNERFYQYTIARK
;
A
#
# COMPACT_ATOMS: atom_id res chain seq x y z
N MET A 1 43.58 20.08 -2.84
CA MET A 1 42.89 18.82 -3.16
C MET A 1 41.69 19.19 -4.02
N GLY A 2 41.62 18.65 -5.24
CA GLY A 2 40.74 19.16 -6.29
C GLY A 2 39.26 18.87 -6.03
N ASN A 3 38.41 19.83 -6.38
CA ASN A 3 36.99 19.61 -6.64
C ASN A 3 36.88 18.62 -7.80
N ASN A 4 36.62 17.35 -7.50
CA ASN A 4 36.21 16.40 -8.53
C ASN A 4 34.88 16.88 -9.10
N LYS A 5 34.83 16.99 -10.43
CA LYS A 5 33.62 17.31 -11.18
C LYS A 5 32.61 16.16 -10.96
N GLU A 6 31.67 16.33 -10.04
CA GLU A 6 30.55 15.39 -9.83
C GLU A 6 29.51 15.39 -10.97
N GLY A 7 29.74 16.15 -12.05
CA GLY A 7 28.89 16.15 -13.23
C GLY A 7 29.56 15.46 -14.41
N ASN A 8 29.00 14.33 -14.83
CA ASN A 8 29.36 13.49 -16.00
C ASN A 8 30.15 12.20 -15.69
N LEU A 9 29.79 11.49 -14.62
CA LEU A 9 30.00 10.04 -14.67
C LEU A 9 29.04 9.45 -15.72
N PRO A 10 29.49 8.49 -16.56
CA PRO A 10 28.60 7.80 -17.48
C PRO A 10 27.47 7.13 -16.66
N PRO A 11 26.25 7.04 -17.22
CA PRO A 11 25.16 6.35 -16.54
C PRO A 11 25.63 4.95 -16.17
N SER A 12 25.41 4.57 -14.91
CA SER A 12 25.66 3.21 -14.48
C SER A 12 24.86 2.25 -15.36
N ASN A 13 25.43 1.11 -15.75
CA ASN A 13 24.65 0.09 -16.41
C ASN A 13 23.53 -0.32 -15.45
N ALA A 14 22.27 -0.06 -15.85
CA ALA A 14 21.13 -0.53 -15.09
C ALA A 14 21.27 -2.05 -14.91
N PRO A 15 21.00 -2.60 -13.72
CA PRO A 15 20.95 -4.04 -13.55
C PRO A 15 19.98 -4.62 -14.57
N PRO A 16 20.25 -5.84 -15.09
CA PRO A 16 19.34 -6.49 -16.00
C PRO A 16 17.97 -6.58 -15.33
N LEU A 17 16.94 -6.16 -16.07
CA LEU A 17 15.57 -6.20 -15.59
C LEU A 17 15.19 -7.63 -15.27
N PRO A 18 14.56 -7.90 -14.10
CA PRO A 18 14.00 -9.21 -13.86
C PRO A 18 12.93 -9.50 -14.93
N PRO A 19 12.70 -10.78 -15.28
CA PRO A 19 11.54 -11.12 -16.10
C PRO A 19 10.24 -10.75 -15.35
N PRO A 20 9.16 -10.36 -16.06
CA PRO A 20 7.89 -10.06 -15.40
C PRO A 20 7.36 -11.28 -14.66
N ARG A 21 6.90 -11.06 -13.42
CA ARG A 21 6.14 -12.05 -12.66
C ARG A 21 4.72 -12.16 -13.19
N THR A 22 4.11 -13.32 -12.95
CA THR A 22 2.68 -13.53 -13.19
C THR A 22 1.95 -13.39 -11.86
N LEU A 23 1.21 -12.30 -11.71
CA LEU A 23 0.31 -12.04 -10.60
C LEU A 23 -0.89 -12.99 -10.68
N GLN A 24 -1.33 -13.48 -9.53
CA GLN A 24 -2.35 -14.52 -9.48
C GLN A 24 -3.14 -14.49 -8.17
N GLY A 25 -4.10 -15.41 -8.05
CA GLY A 25 -4.84 -15.65 -6.81
C GLY A 25 -5.97 -14.64 -6.55
N PRO A 26 -6.61 -14.72 -5.37
CA PRO A 26 -7.87 -14.05 -5.12
C PRO A 26 -7.73 -12.53 -4.89
N LEU A 27 -6.50 -12.05 -4.70
CA LEU A 27 -6.22 -10.62 -4.50
C LEU A 27 -6.27 -9.84 -5.81
N LEU A 28 -5.72 -10.40 -6.90
CA LEU A 28 -5.60 -9.72 -8.19
C LEU A 28 -6.89 -9.02 -8.64
N PRO A 29 -8.05 -9.70 -8.76
CA PRO A 29 -9.30 -9.07 -9.23
C PRO A 29 -9.84 -7.98 -8.28
N LEU A 30 -9.39 -7.95 -7.02
CA LEU A 30 -9.71 -6.86 -6.09
C LEU A 30 -8.88 -5.61 -6.39
N LEU A 31 -7.60 -5.79 -6.75
CA LEU A 31 -6.66 -4.71 -7.03
C LEU A 31 -6.95 -4.08 -8.40
N LEU A 32 -6.99 -4.91 -9.45
CA LEU A 32 -7.23 -4.51 -10.83
C LEU A 32 -7.89 -5.66 -11.62
N ASP A 33 -8.69 -5.30 -12.61
CA ASP A 33 -9.29 -6.21 -13.59
C ASP A 33 -9.06 -5.67 -15.00
N ASP A 34 -8.96 -6.56 -16.00
CA ASP A 34 -8.66 -6.17 -17.39
C ASP A 34 -9.73 -5.25 -17.99
N GLU A 35 -10.99 -5.45 -17.58
CA GLU A 35 -12.11 -4.63 -18.01
C GLU A 35 -12.14 -3.25 -17.36
N LEU A 36 -11.41 -3.08 -16.27
CA LEU A 36 -11.36 -1.88 -15.47
C LEU A 36 -12.76 -1.43 -15.05
N GLN A 37 -13.55 -2.35 -14.49
CA GLN A 37 -14.92 -2.06 -14.06
C GLN A 37 -15.13 -2.37 -12.57
N THR A 38 -14.68 -3.54 -12.13
CA THR A 38 -15.15 -4.11 -10.85
C THR A 38 -14.13 -4.00 -9.72
N SER A 39 -12.86 -3.74 -10.04
CA SER A 39 -11.79 -3.57 -9.08
C SER A 39 -12.05 -2.43 -8.09
N ILE A 40 -11.51 -2.58 -6.88
CA ILE A 40 -11.75 -1.68 -5.76
C ILE A 40 -11.40 -0.22 -6.09
N PRO A 41 -10.24 0.10 -6.71
CA PRO A 41 -9.88 1.48 -7.02
C PRO A 41 -10.91 2.18 -7.91
N ILE A 42 -11.46 1.47 -8.89
CA ILE A 42 -12.40 2.06 -9.86
C ILE A 42 -13.74 2.33 -9.19
N GLN A 43 -14.19 1.38 -8.37
CA GLN A 43 -15.40 1.51 -7.58
C GLN A 43 -15.29 2.63 -6.53
N GLU A 44 -14.14 2.80 -5.89
CA GLU A 44 -13.92 3.90 -4.95
C GLU A 44 -13.81 5.25 -5.64
N LEU A 45 -13.10 5.33 -6.77
CA LEU A 45 -13.02 6.56 -7.55
C LEU A 45 -14.40 6.98 -8.05
N SER A 46 -15.20 6.01 -8.51
CA SER A 46 -16.58 6.22 -8.94
C SER A 46 -17.44 6.84 -7.83
N LYS A 47 -17.35 6.31 -6.60
CA LYS A 47 -18.08 6.85 -5.44
C LYS A 47 -17.64 8.27 -5.10
N ILE A 48 -16.33 8.53 -5.04
CA ILE A 48 -15.78 9.85 -4.63
C ILE A 48 -16.11 10.94 -5.65
N THR A 49 -16.09 10.59 -6.94
CA THR A 49 -16.28 11.55 -8.04
C THR A 49 -17.72 11.59 -8.56
N ASN A 50 -18.58 10.67 -8.11
CA ASN A 50 -19.92 10.43 -8.66
C ASN A 50 -19.91 10.21 -10.18
N THR A 51 -18.84 9.59 -10.69
CA THR A 51 -18.68 9.27 -12.13
C THR A 51 -18.89 7.77 -12.34
N PRO A 52 -19.68 7.33 -13.34
CA PRO A 52 -19.90 5.90 -13.58
C PRO A 52 -18.58 5.13 -13.82
N PRO A 53 -18.45 3.88 -13.34
CA PRO A 53 -17.27 3.04 -13.57
C PRO A 53 -16.94 2.87 -15.06
N SER A 54 -17.95 2.78 -15.92
CA SER A 54 -17.77 2.68 -17.38
C SER A 54 -17.04 3.88 -17.96
N THR A 55 -17.42 5.09 -17.58
CA THR A 55 -16.76 6.33 -18.01
C THR A 55 -15.33 6.41 -17.49
N LEU A 56 -15.10 6.03 -16.23
CA LEU A 56 -13.73 5.99 -15.67
C LEU A 56 -12.87 4.96 -16.40
N SER A 57 -13.40 3.78 -16.70
CA SER A 57 -12.72 2.73 -17.46
C SER A 57 -12.24 3.23 -18.83
N GLU A 58 -13.09 3.91 -19.59
CA GLU A 58 -12.72 4.48 -20.89
C GLU A 58 -11.58 5.50 -20.76
N GLN A 59 -11.65 6.38 -19.75
CA GLN A 59 -10.59 7.35 -19.48
C GLN A 59 -9.28 6.66 -19.10
N ILE A 60 -9.33 5.62 -18.25
CA ILE A 60 -8.15 4.86 -17.83
C ILE A 60 -7.55 4.11 -19.01
N LYS A 61 -8.36 3.44 -19.84
CA LYS A 61 -7.91 2.77 -21.06
C LYS A 61 -7.25 3.76 -22.03
N ALA A 62 -7.82 4.95 -22.20
CA ALA A 62 -7.24 6.00 -23.04
C ALA A 62 -5.87 6.50 -22.52
N VAL A 63 -5.75 6.72 -21.21
CA VAL A 63 -4.46 7.09 -20.58
C VAL A 63 -3.45 5.96 -20.73
N ARG A 64 -3.87 4.72 -20.48
CA ARG A 64 -3.03 3.52 -20.60
C ARG A 64 -2.44 3.40 -21.99
N SER A 65 -3.26 3.44 -23.04
CA SER A 65 -2.79 3.37 -24.43
C SER A 65 -1.83 4.51 -24.78
N LYS A 66 -2.04 5.71 -24.23
CA LYS A 66 -1.16 6.88 -24.48
C LYS A 66 0.22 6.70 -23.86
N VAL A 67 0.32 6.12 -22.67
CA VAL A 67 1.59 6.00 -21.92
C VAL A 67 2.27 4.63 -22.10
N GLN A 68 1.55 3.67 -22.67
CA GLN A 68 2.03 2.32 -22.99
C GLN A 68 3.42 2.29 -23.65
N PRO A 69 3.72 3.09 -24.70
CA PRO A 69 5.03 3.01 -25.37
C PRO A 69 6.20 3.38 -24.47
N ALA A 70 5.99 4.27 -23.49
CA ALA A 70 7.03 4.70 -22.56
C ALA A 70 7.31 3.63 -21.49
N PHE A 71 6.26 2.93 -21.03
CA PHE A 71 6.40 1.82 -20.08
C PHE A 71 7.03 0.60 -20.75
N SER A 72 6.55 0.17 -21.93
CA SER A 72 7.08 -1.02 -22.61
C SER A 72 8.52 -0.88 -23.08
N ALA A 73 8.96 0.34 -23.41
CA ALA A 73 10.36 0.60 -23.76
C ALA A 73 11.32 0.34 -22.59
N ARG A 74 10.83 0.49 -21.35
CA ARG A 74 11.60 0.20 -20.14
C ARG A 74 11.37 -1.24 -19.68
N TYR A 75 10.13 -1.65 -19.53
CA TYR A 75 9.75 -2.95 -18.97
C TYR A 75 8.74 -3.64 -19.90
N PRO A 76 9.19 -4.50 -20.83
CA PRO A 76 8.30 -5.17 -21.76
C PRO A 76 7.51 -6.29 -21.06
N TRP A 77 6.18 -6.25 -21.18
CA TRP A 77 5.28 -7.34 -20.77
C TRP A 77 5.14 -8.39 -21.88
N LYS A 78 4.69 -9.58 -21.50
CA LYS A 78 4.40 -10.68 -22.44
C LYS A 78 2.98 -10.60 -22.98
N ASP A 79 2.03 -10.32 -22.10
CA ASP A 79 0.59 -10.29 -22.39
C ASP A 79 0.00 -8.96 -21.91
N GLU A 80 -0.97 -8.41 -22.64
CA GLU A 80 -1.71 -7.20 -22.25
C GLU A 80 -2.81 -7.52 -21.21
N LEU A 81 -2.42 -8.25 -20.16
CA LEU A 81 -3.28 -8.70 -19.07
C LEU A 81 -2.75 -8.19 -17.74
N VAL A 82 -3.64 -7.81 -16.81
CA VAL A 82 -3.25 -7.34 -15.47
C VAL A 82 -2.56 -8.42 -14.62
N SER A 83 -2.54 -9.67 -15.08
CA SER A 83 -1.70 -10.72 -14.49
C SER A 83 -0.21 -10.57 -14.82
N ASP A 84 0.17 -9.83 -15.86
CA ASP A 84 1.58 -9.50 -16.13
C ASP A 84 2.00 -8.30 -15.27
N GLU A 85 3.08 -8.45 -14.50
CA GLU A 85 3.60 -7.41 -13.58
C GLU A 85 3.76 -6.03 -14.23
N TYR A 86 4.34 -5.97 -15.43
CA TYR A 86 4.65 -4.68 -16.05
C TYR A 86 3.42 -4.05 -16.69
N TYR A 87 2.46 -4.86 -17.13
CA TYR A 87 1.17 -4.35 -17.58
C TYR A 87 0.26 -3.93 -16.41
N PHE A 88 0.34 -4.65 -15.27
CA PHE A 88 -0.29 -4.26 -14.01
C PHE A 88 0.23 -2.90 -13.55
N ASP A 89 1.55 -2.70 -13.56
CA ASP A 89 2.21 -1.46 -13.17
C ASP A 89 1.74 -0.24 -14.01
N LEU A 90 1.74 -0.40 -15.34
CA LEU A 90 1.20 0.58 -16.29
C LEU A 90 -0.28 0.89 -15.99
N THR A 91 -1.06 -0.14 -15.67
CA THR A 91 -2.49 0.00 -15.39
C THR A 91 -2.73 0.74 -14.08
N CYS A 92 -1.96 0.42 -13.03
CA CYS A 92 -1.91 1.17 -11.78
C CYS A 92 -1.61 2.65 -12.00
N TYR A 93 -0.54 2.96 -12.75
CA TYR A 93 -0.21 4.34 -13.11
C TYR A 93 -1.39 5.05 -13.78
N SER A 94 -2.05 4.38 -14.72
CA SER A 94 -3.16 4.96 -15.48
C SER A 94 -4.38 5.26 -14.60
N VAL A 95 -4.72 4.35 -13.68
CA VAL A 95 -5.80 4.53 -12.69
C VAL A 95 -5.54 5.75 -11.82
N TRP A 96 -4.36 5.83 -11.21
CA TRP A 96 -4.01 6.97 -10.35
C TRP A 96 -3.86 8.26 -11.13
N LYS A 97 -3.42 8.21 -12.39
CA LYS A 97 -3.36 9.40 -13.24
C LYS A 97 -4.76 9.96 -13.51
N VAL A 98 -5.74 9.10 -13.83
CA VAL A 98 -7.14 9.53 -13.98
C VAL A 98 -7.69 10.04 -12.65
N ALA A 99 -7.42 9.36 -11.54
CA ALA A 99 -7.84 9.80 -10.22
C ALA A 99 -7.27 11.19 -9.86
N SER A 100 -6.02 11.49 -10.23
CA SER A 100 -5.39 12.80 -9.99
C SER A 100 -6.10 13.94 -10.74
N ILE A 101 -6.64 13.65 -11.92
CA ILE A 101 -7.38 14.59 -12.76
C ILE A 101 -8.81 14.76 -12.23
N ALA A 102 -9.44 13.67 -11.82
CA ALA A 102 -10.81 13.68 -11.32
C ALA A 102 -10.94 14.29 -9.91
N ILE A 103 -9.87 14.23 -9.10
CA ILE A 103 -9.78 14.82 -7.76
C ILE A 103 -8.64 15.88 -7.75
N PRO A 104 -8.82 17.03 -8.42
CA PRO A 104 -7.78 18.04 -8.54
C PRO A 104 -7.65 18.84 -7.24
N ASN A 105 -6.45 18.89 -6.65
CA ASN A 105 -6.09 19.72 -5.49
C ASN A 105 -6.91 19.49 -4.19
N ASP A 106 -7.76 18.47 -4.12
CA ASP A 106 -8.48 18.07 -2.91
C ASP A 106 -7.73 16.95 -2.20
N TYR A 107 -6.75 17.33 -1.37
CA TYR A 107 -5.87 16.38 -0.67
C TYR A 107 -6.62 15.50 0.35
N VAL A 108 -7.74 15.99 0.89
CA VAL A 108 -8.57 15.22 1.83
C VAL A 108 -9.25 14.08 1.08
N LYS A 109 -9.86 14.35 -0.07
CA LYS A 109 -10.45 13.29 -0.91
C LYS A 109 -9.43 12.33 -1.49
N ARG A 110 -8.22 12.82 -1.80
CA ARG A 110 -7.10 11.96 -2.26
C ARG A 110 -6.65 10.99 -1.17
N ASP A 111 -6.48 11.46 0.08
CA ASP A 111 -6.17 10.58 1.20
C ASP A 111 -7.33 9.62 1.50
N GLU A 112 -8.58 10.10 1.45
CA GLU A 112 -9.77 9.26 1.61
C GLU A 112 -9.85 8.16 0.56
N PHE A 113 -9.57 8.47 -0.71
CA PHE A 113 -9.51 7.49 -1.80
C PHE A 113 -8.53 6.36 -1.50
N VAL A 114 -7.29 6.71 -1.17
CA VAL A 114 -6.23 5.72 -0.88
C VAL A 114 -6.57 4.90 0.36
N ARG A 115 -7.05 5.55 1.42
CA ARG A 115 -7.47 4.87 2.66
C ARG A 115 -8.63 3.90 2.43
N ASN A 116 -9.64 4.30 1.65
CA ASN A 116 -10.80 3.47 1.38
C ASN A 116 -10.47 2.25 0.53
N ILE A 117 -9.50 2.35 -0.40
CA ILE A 117 -8.98 1.19 -1.13
C ILE A 117 -8.46 0.14 -0.13
N GLY A 118 -7.58 0.52 0.80
CA GLY A 118 -7.03 -0.41 1.79
C GLY A 118 -8.09 -1.01 2.73
N ARG A 119 -9.03 -0.18 3.20
CA ARG A 119 -10.16 -0.66 4.02
C ARG A 119 -11.00 -1.70 3.27
N ARG A 120 -11.32 -1.45 2.00
CA ARG A 120 -12.11 -2.37 1.18
C ARG A 120 -11.36 -3.64 0.84
N ILE A 121 -10.04 -3.57 0.61
CA ILE A 121 -9.23 -4.79 0.43
C ILE A 121 -9.33 -5.67 1.67
N LEU A 122 -9.17 -5.09 2.86
CA LEU A 122 -9.31 -5.84 4.12
C LEU A 122 -10.73 -6.39 4.30
N GLU A 123 -11.77 -5.59 4.01
CA GLU A 123 -13.17 -6.02 4.11
C GLU A 123 -13.50 -7.17 3.14
N GLU A 124 -13.07 -7.09 1.88
CA GLU A 124 -13.25 -8.14 0.88
C GLU A 124 -12.44 -9.40 1.22
N ALA A 125 -11.22 -9.24 1.75
CA ALA A 125 -10.40 -10.37 2.20
C ALA A 125 -11.06 -11.14 3.37
N ILE A 126 -11.76 -10.42 4.25
CA ILE A 126 -12.53 -11.01 5.34
C ILE A 126 -13.82 -11.65 4.82
N SER A 127 -14.59 -10.94 3.98
CA SER A 127 -15.89 -11.41 3.50
C SER A 127 -15.78 -12.65 2.62
N LYS A 128 -14.68 -12.78 1.88
CA LYS A 128 -14.37 -13.92 1.01
C LYS A 128 -13.62 -15.04 1.73
N GLU A 129 -13.43 -14.94 3.05
CA GLU A 129 -12.68 -15.91 3.86
C GLU A 129 -11.25 -16.16 3.31
N ILE A 130 -10.60 -15.13 2.75
CA ILE A 130 -9.20 -15.19 2.29
C ILE A 130 -8.24 -15.17 3.50
N ILE A 131 -8.63 -14.45 4.55
CA ILE A 131 -7.93 -14.42 5.85
C ILE A 131 -8.61 -15.41 6.80
N SER A 132 -7.82 -16.06 7.64
CA SER A 132 -8.28 -17.05 8.60
C SER A 132 -9.23 -16.47 9.65
N LYS A 133 -10.18 -17.29 10.11
CA LYS A 133 -11.09 -16.93 11.21
C LYS A 133 -10.34 -16.62 12.50
N GLN A 134 -9.21 -17.31 12.75
CA GLN A 134 -8.37 -17.04 13.91
C GLN A 134 -7.81 -15.61 13.92
N SER A 135 -7.31 -15.14 12.77
CA SER A 135 -6.81 -13.77 12.63
C SER A 135 -7.93 -12.73 12.73
N ILE A 136 -9.12 -13.04 12.21
CA ILE A 136 -10.31 -12.18 12.34
C ILE A 136 -10.79 -12.11 13.80
N ASP A 137 -10.82 -13.23 14.51
CA ASP A 137 -11.23 -13.30 15.91
C ASP A 137 -10.25 -12.54 16.80
N ALA A 138 -8.93 -12.68 16.55
CA ALA A 138 -7.90 -11.92 17.24
C ALA A 138 -8.05 -10.41 17.00
N LEU A 139 -8.27 -10.00 15.74
CA LEU A 139 -8.49 -8.60 15.39
C LEU A 139 -9.77 -8.02 16.00
N SER A 140 -10.83 -8.83 16.10
CA SER A 140 -12.10 -8.41 16.69
C SER A 140 -11.96 -8.19 18.19
N LYS A 141 -11.23 -9.08 18.88
CA LYS A 141 -10.90 -8.93 20.32
C LYS A 141 -10.03 -7.71 20.60
N ALA A 142 -9.13 -7.34 19.68
CA ALA A 142 -8.31 -6.14 19.79
C ALA A 142 -9.13 -4.84 19.86
N GLY A 143 -10.38 -4.86 19.38
CA GLY A 143 -11.31 -3.72 19.44
C GLY A 143 -12.30 -3.76 20.62
N GLU A 144 -12.22 -4.76 21.51
CA GLU A 144 -13.10 -4.87 22.68
C GLU A 144 -12.62 -3.97 23.85
N LYS A 145 -13.55 -3.59 24.73
CA LYS A 145 -13.40 -2.55 25.78
C LYS A 145 -12.25 -2.73 26.79
N THR A 146 -11.54 -3.85 26.77
CA THR A 146 -10.50 -4.20 27.76
C THR A 146 -9.09 -3.81 27.35
N GLY A 147 -8.88 -3.23 26.17
CA GLY A 147 -7.59 -2.67 25.77
C GLY A 147 -7.33 -2.84 24.27
N SER A 148 -6.93 -1.75 23.62
CA SER A 148 -6.43 -1.75 22.25
C SER A 148 -5.08 -2.45 22.19
N THR A 149 -5.03 -3.72 21.74
CA THR A 149 -3.79 -4.51 21.69
C THR A 149 -3.26 -4.60 20.25
N LEU A 150 -2.09 -4.02 20.01
CA LEU A 150 -1.32 -4.17 18.77
C LEU A 150 -0.85 -5.60 18.59
N THR A 151 -0.47 -6.29 19.67
CA THR A 151 -0.07 -7.71 19.63
C THR A 151 -1.13 -8.60 18.98
N SER A 152 -2.41 -8.29 19.20
CA SER A 152 -3.53 -9.04 18.62
C SER A 152 -3.74 -8.79 17.12
N THR A 153 -3.10 -7.77 16.54
CA THR A 153 -3.13 -7.52 15.09
C THR A 153 -2.11 -8.32 14.30
N ILE A 154 -1.04 -8.80 14.96
CA ILE A 154 0.10 -9.47 14.32
C ILE A 154 -0.32 -10.61 13.39
N PRO A 155 -1.23 -11.55 13.80
CA PRO A 155 -1.64 -12.63 12.92
C PRO A 155 -2.27 -12.13 11.61
N CYS A 156 -3.13 -11.12 11.69
CA CYS A 156 -3.80 -10.55 10.52
C CYS A 156 -2.83 -9.79 9.60
N ILE A 157 -1.87 -9.04 10.17
CA ILE A 157 -0.82 -8.36 9.41
C ILE A 157 0.01 -9.37 8.62
N ILE A 158 0.48 -10.42 9.28
CA ILE A 158 1.29 -11.47 8.65
C ILE A 158 0.49 -12.18 7.55
N GLU A 159 -0.79 -12.49 7.78
CA GLU A 159 -1.64 -13.11 6.75
C GLU A 159 -1.86 -12.20 5.54
N ILE A 160 -2.09 -10.91 5.74
CA ILE A 160 -2.20 -9.94 4.63
C ILE A 160 -0.88 -9.83 3.86
N LEU A 161 0.26 -9.74 4.55
CA LEU A 161 1.57 -9.67 3.90
C LEU A 161 1.89 -10.96 3.12
N ASN A 162 1.58 -12.12 3.70
CA ASN A 162 1.67 -13.41 3.02
C ASN A 162 0.73 -13.51 1.81
N LEU A 163 -0.46 -12.89 1.87
CA LEU A 163 -1.37 -12.83 0.74
C LEU A 163 -0.78 -12.03 -0.43
N PHE A 164 -0.20 -10.86 -0.17
CA PHE A 164 0.51 -10.09 -1.20
C PHE A 164 1.71 -10.87 -1.78
N GLN A 165 2.49 -11.54 -0.93
CA GLN A 165 3.63 -12.34 -1.40
C GLN A 165 3.20 -13.56 -2.24
N SER A 166 2.23 -14.34 -1.76
CA SER A 166 1.79 -15.59 -2.41
C SER A 166 1.06 -15.36 -3.75
N THR A 167 0.58 -14.14 -3.97
CA THR A 167 -0.05 -13.70 -5.23
C THR A 167 0.97 -13.16 -6.23
N ASN A 168 2.27 -13.24 -5.92
CA ASN A 168 3.40 -12.68 -6.66
C ASN A 168 3.35 -11.15 -6.81
N TYR A 169 2.51 -10.45 -6.04
CA TYR A 169 2.45 -9.00 -6.06
C TYR A 169 3.79 -8.39 -5.65
N CYS A 170 4.43 -8.96 -4.62
CA CYS A 170 5.79 -8.64 -4.20
C CYS A 170 6.64 -9.90 -4.14
N SER A 171 7.97 -9.76 -4.24
CA SER A 171 8.89 -10.89 -4.12
C SER A 171 9.02 -11.35 -2.66
N ASN A 172 9.01 -10.39 -1.73
CA ASN A 172 9.10 -10.65 -0.30
C ASN A 172 8.63 -9.43 0.51
N TYR A 173 8.58 -9.57 1.83
CA TYR A 173 8.37 -8.46 2.76
C TYR A 173 9.20 -8.61 4.03
N ARG A 174 9.27 -7.54 4.82
CA ARG A 174 9.80 -7.53 6.18
C ARG A 174 8.87 -6.72 7.07
N LEU A 175 8.55 -7.25 8.24
CA LEU A 175 7.81 -6.58 9.30
C LEU A 175 8.79 -6.32 10.46
N GLY A 176 9.02 -5.06 10.84
CA GLY A 176 10.03 -4.66 11.83
C GLY A 176 11.32 -4.10 11.21
N ASP A 177 12.22 -3.61 12.08
CA ASP A 177 13.52 -3.04 11.66
C ASP A 177 14.48 -4.15 11.21
N LYS A 178 15.23 -3.90 10.14
CA LYS A 178 16.30 -4.80 9.68
C LYS A 178 17.44 -4.98 10.67
N ASN A 179 17.63 -4.04 11.59
CA ASN A 179 18.71 -4.05 12.58
C ASN A 179 18.24 -4.55 13.95
N ASP A 180 16.95 -4.87 14.11
CA ASP A 180 16.37 -5.37 15.35
C ASP A 180 15.80 -6.77 15.13
N GLU A 181 16.61 -7.80 15.37
CA GLU A 181 16.20 -9.19 15.21
C GLU A 181 15.09 -9.60 16.19
N VAL A 182 14.93 -8.88 17.30
CA VAL A 182 13.93 -9.18 18.34
C VAL A 182 12.56 -8.62 17.93
N ARG A 183 12.53 -7.38 17.42
CA ARG A 183 11.28 -6.69 17.02
C ARG A 183 10.94 -6.88 15.55
N THR A 184 10.94 -8.12 15.07
CA THR A 184 10.57 -8.46 13.69
C THR A 184 9.53 -9.57 13.62
N GLY A 185 8.77 -9.59 12.53
CA GLY A 185 7.77 -10.61 12.24
C GLY A 185 6.77 -10.76 13.40
N PRO A 186 6.63 -11.96 13.98
CA PRO A 186 5.75 -12.19 15.13
C PRO A 186 6.09 -11.39 16.40
N GLY A 187 7.31 -10.84 16.52
CA GLY A 187 7.77 -10.06 17.66
C GLY A 187 7.73 -8.55 17.45
N VAL A 188 7.12 -8.06 16.36
CA VAL A 188 7.13 -6.62 16.02
C VAL A 188 6.47 -5.73 17.09
N PHE A 189 5.47 -6.29 17.79
CA PHE A 189 4.84 -5.66 18.95
C PHE A 189 4.94 -6.57 20.17
N ASP A 190 5.04 -5.94 21.34
CA ASP A 190 5.02 -6.60 22.64
C ASP A 190 4.02 -5.95 23.61
N GLU A 191 4.00 -6.44 24.85
CA GLU A 191 3.12 -5.93 25.91
C GLU A 191 3.39 -4.47 26.26
N LEU A 192 4.64 -3.97 26.08
CA LEU A 192 4.97 -2.58 26.35
C LEU A 192 4.37 -1.65 25.30
N ASP A 193 4.29 -2.10 24.05
CA ASP A 193 3.59 -1.35 23.00
C ASP A 193 2.08 -1.25 23.27
N ASP A 194 1.49 -2.33 23.80
CA ASP A 194 0.07 -2.36 24.23
C ASP A 194 -0.16 -1.45 25.45
N GLU A 195 0.77 -1.44 26.41
CA GLU A 195 0.76 -0.52 27.56
C GLU A 195 0.90 0.95 27.14
N GLU A 196 1.79 1.24 26.20
CA GLU A 196 2.01 2.60 25.68
C GLU A 196 0.72 3.17 25.06
N LEU A 197 0.03 2.38 24.23
CA LEU A 197 -1.25 2.79 23.64
C LEU A 197 -2.42 2.82 24.63
N SER A 198 -2.41 1.96 25.65
CA SER A 198 -3.48 1.91 26.66
C SER A 198 -3.30 2.94 27.78
N SER A 199 -2.10 3.52 27.94
CA SER A 199 -1.80 4.53 28.95
C SER A 199 -2.75 5.74 28.82
N SER A 200 -3.32 6.15 29.96
CA SER A 200 -4.33 7.23 30.02
C SER A 200 -3.73 8.61 30.28
N SER A 201 -2.43 8.67 30.60
CA SER A 201 -1.74 9.88 31.04
C SER A 201 -0.99 10.62 29.93
N THR A 202 -0.75 9.99 28.78
CA THR A 202 0.02 10.53 27.66
C THR A 202 -0.52 9.92 26.37
N GLY A 203 -0.64 10.71 25.29
CA GLY A 203 -1.08 10.22 23.98
C GLY A 203 -0.02 9.31 23.37
N GLY A 204 0.06 8.07 23.87
CA GLY A 204 1.08 7.11 23.50
C GLY A 204 1.09 6.82 22.00
N SER A 205 2.29 6.56 21.48
CA SER A 205 2.50 6.30 20.06
C SER A 205 3.52 5.18 19.86
N VAL A 206 3.18 4.22 19.01
CA VAL A 206 4.04 3.12 18.63
C VAL A 206 4.37 3.25 17.14
N ASN A 207 5.64 3.06 16.79
CA ASN A 207 6.07 3.06 15.40
C ASN A 207 6.24 1.62 14.91
N CYS A 208 5.87 1.37 13.65
CA CYS A 208 6.05 0.08 13.00
C CYS A 208 6.64 0.27 11.61
N LEU A 209 7.66 -0.52 11.28
CA LEU A 209 8.35 -0.47 9.99
C LEU A 209 7.94 -1.67 9.15
N VAL A 210 7.70 -1.44 7.87
CA VAL A 210 7.38 -2.52 6.91
C VAL A 210 8.11 -2.28 5.60
N SER A 211 8.88 -3.26 5.13
CA SER A 211 9.49 -3.25 3.80
C SER A 211 8.74 -4.19 2.87
N ILE A 212 8.43 -3.74 1.66
CA ILE A 212 7.91 -4.57 0.58
C ILE A 212 8.92 -4.58 -0.57
N TYR A 213 9.39 -5.76 -0.95
CA TYR A 213 10.41 -5.94 -1.98
C TYR A 213 9.76 -6.25 -3.33
N ASP A 214 10.24 -5.58 -4.37
CA ASP A 214 9.76 -5.64 -5.74
C ASP A 214 8.22 -5.60 -5.85
N PRO A 215 7.50 -4.60 -5.28
CA PRO A 215 6.05 -4.55 -5.45
C PRO A 215 5.67 -4.20 -6.89
N SER A 216 4.62 -4.84 -7.41
CA SER A 216 4.20 -4.76 -8.82
C SER A 216 3.66 -3.40 -9.26
N ASP A 217 3.48 -2.46 -8.32
CA ASP A 217 3.01 -1.09 -8.57
C ASP A 217 4.13 -0.04 -8.44
N LEU A 218 5.38 -0.47 -8.27
CA LEU A 218 6.51 0.41 -7.98
C LEU A 218 6.83 1.35 -9.14
N GLY A 219 6.89 0.84 -10.37
CA GLY A 219 7.29 1.64 -11.53
C GLY A 219 6.31 2.77 -11.82
N GLY A 220 5.01 2.50 -11.67
CA GLY A 220 3.90 3.42 -11.79
C GLY A 220 3.90 4.45 -10.69
N ALA A 221 4.15 4.05 -9.45
CA ALA A 221 4.30 4.98 -8.34
C ALA A 221 5.46 5.95 -8.54
N LEU A 222 6.59 5.49 -9.09
CA LEU A 222 7.75 6.35 -9.40
C LEU A 222 7.46 7.36 -10.52
N GLN A 223 6.51 7.06 -11.43
CA GLN A 223 6.13 8.01 -12.49
C GLN A 223 5.17 9.11 -12.01
N ILE A 224 4.53 8.95 -10.84
CA ILE A 224 3.70 10.00 -10.24
C ILE A 224 4.62 10.93 -9.43
N THR A 225 5.27 11.86 -10.12
CA THR A 225 6.20 12.83 -9.51
C THR A 225 5.47 14.09 -9.02
N GLY A 226 6.01 14.72 -7.97
CA GLY A 226 5.66 16.10 -7.59
C GLY A 226 4.41 16.25 -6.74
N GLU A 227 3.78 15.14 -6.37
CA GLU A 227 2.70 15.16 -5.39
C GLU A 227 3.30 14.91 -4.01
N GLY A 228 3.39 15.94 -3.16
CA GLY A 228 3.68 15.77 -1.73
C GLY A 228 2.59 15.01 -0.97
N SER A 229 1.85 14.15 -1.65
CA SER A 229 0.72 13.39 -1.14
C SER A 229 1.02 11.90 -1.30
N ARG A 230 0.52 11.12 -0.35
CA ARG A 230 0.41 9.64 -0.35
C ARG A 230 -0.47 9.11 -1.52
N PHE A 231 -0.62 9.89 -2.58
CA PHE A 231 -1.49 9.64 -3.72
C PHE A 231 -0.68 9.06 -4.87
N ALA A 232 -0.20 7.85 -4.66
CA ALA A 232 0.44 7.02 -5.66
C ALA A 232 -0.18 5.62 -5.59
N PRO A 233 -0.03 4.79 -6.64
CA PRO A 233 -0.34 3.36 -6.56
C PRO A 233 0.26 2.76 -5.29
N ASP A 234 -0.62 2.32 -4.40
CA ASP A 234 -0.29 1.66 -3.15
C ASP A 234 -1.50 0.89 -2.62
N PHE A 235 -1.36 -0.43 -2.57
CA PHE A 235 -2.36 -1.34 -2.00
C PHE A 235 -1.96 -1.88 -0.62
N VAL A 236 -0.66 -1.97 -0.32
CA VAL A 236 -0.19 -2.57 0.93
C VAL A 236 -0.29 -1.57 2.06
N GLY A 237 0.25 -0.37 1.85
CA GLY A 237 0.27 0.74 2.79
C GLY A 237 -1.07 0.96 3.51
N PRO A 238 -2.13 1.30 2.75
CA PRO A 238 -3.45 1.57 3.32
C PRO A 238 -4.16 0.31 3.85
N THR A 239 -3.87 -0.89 3.32
CA THR A 239 -4.49 -2.14 3.83
C THR A 239 -3.98 -2.45 5.23
N LEU A 240 -2.69 -2.34 5.49
CA LEU A 240 -2.13 -2.52 6.84
C LEU A 240 -2.65 -1.44 7.79
N ALA A 241 -2.73 -0.18 7.32
CA ALA A 241 -3.32 0.90 8.10
C ALA A 241 -4.76 0.58 8.55
N ALA A 242 -5.57 -0.03 7.68
CA ALA A 242 -6.93 -0.44 8.00
C ALA A 242 -7.02 -1.52 9.09
N ILE A 243 -6.00 -2.38 9.25
CA ILE A 243 -5.95 -3.36 10.34
C ILE A 243 -5.84 -2.64 11.68
N TRP A 244 -4.87 -1.73 11.82
CA TRP A 244 -4.66 -0.99 13.07
C TRP A 244 -5.79 0.00 13.38
N GLU A 245 -6.44 0.58 12.37
CA GLU A 245 -7.62 1.44 12.56
C GLU A 245 -8.79 0.67 13.25
N ARG A 246 -8.84 -0.66 13.15
CA ARG A 246 -9.86 -1.50 13.82
C ARG A 246 -9.59 -1.74 15.31
N VAL A 247 -8.33 -1.67 15.74
CA VAL A 247 -7.93 -1.78 17.16
C VAL A 247 -8.54 -0.67 18.01
N GLY A 248 -8.88 0.47 17.38
CA GLY A 248 -9.51 1.61 18.04
C GLY A 248 -11.05 1.65 17.99
N GLY A 249 -11.71 0.52 17.75
CA GLY A 249 -13.18 0.42 17.77
C GLY A 249 -13.89 1.09 16.59
N SER A 250 -13.17 1.47 15.52
CA SER A 250 -13.80 1.93 14.27
C SER A 250 -14.34 0.73 13.49
N SER A 251 -15.44 0.17 13.96
CA SER A 251 -16.32 -0.62 13.11
C SER A 251 -16.98 0.34 12.13
N SER A 252 -16.69 0.20 10.83
CA SER A 252 -17.38 0.85 9.71
C SER A 252 -18.85 0.40 9.55
N GLY A 253 -19.46 -0.10 10.63
CA GLY A 253 -20.85 -0.51 10.70
C GLY A 253 -21.76 0.67 10.97
N SER A 254 -22.51 1.07 9.95
CA SER A 254 -23.66 1.96 9.99
C SER A 254 -24.51 1.73 11.26
N GLY A 255 -24.37 2.59 12.28
CA GLY A 255 -25.03 2.36 13.57
C GLY A 255 -24.58 3.27 14.71
N GLY A 256 -24.79 4.58 14.58
CA GLY A 256 -25.10 5.54 15.67
C GLY A 256 -24.51 5.34 17.08
N LYS A 257 -23.25 4.93 17.25
CA LYS A 257 -22.59 4.89 18.57
C LYS A 257 -21.62 6.07 18.72
N LYS A 258 -21.76 6.77 19.85
CA LYS A 258 -20.98 7.95 20.25
C LYS A 258 -19.48 7.71 20.04
N ARG A 259 -18.84 8.56 19.23
CA ARG A 259 -17.39 8.74 19.19
C ARG A 259 -16.92 9.24 20.56
N GLY A 260 -16.16 8.43 21.28
CA GLY A 260 -15.55 8.84 22.54
C GLY A 260 -14.96 7.64 23.24
N GLU A 261 -13.64 7.66 23.43
CA GLU A 261 -12.78 6.69 24.11
C GLU A 261 -12.36 5.47 23.28
N GLY A 262 -11.06 5.42 22.93
CA GLY A 262 -10.38 4.25 22.33
C GLY A 262 -9.95 4.39 20.88
N VAL A 263 -10.17 5.51 20.20
CA VAL A 263 -9.86 5.62 18.76
C VAL A 263 -8.35 5.72 18.52
N VAL A 264 -7.81 4.85 17.68
CA VAL A 264 -6.42 4.88 17.22
C VAL A 264 -6.34 5.72 15.93
N ALA A 265 -5.36 6.62 15.85
CA ALA A 265 -4.93 7.30 14.64
C ALA A 265 -3.74 6.55 14.04
N VAL A 266 -3.83 6.19 12.76
CA VAL A 266 -2.72 5.57 12.03
C VAL A 266 -2.25 6.54 10.95
N GLN A 267 -0.99 6.95 11.03
CA GLN A 267 -0.31 7.70 9.97
C GLN A 267 0.79 6.82 9.39
N PHE A 268 1.10 6.98 8.11
CA PHE A 268 2.21 6.27 7.51
C PHE A 268 2.88 7.07 6.40
N GLU A 269 4.18 6.92 6.26
CA GLU A 269 4.92 7.49 5.14
C GLU A 269 5.53 6.35 4.33
N SER A 270 5.62 6.55 3.02
CA SER A 270 6.24 5.60 2.11
C SER A 270 7.48 6.21 1.47
N TYR A 271 8.51 5.39 1.37
CA TYR A 271 9.81 5.72 0.84
C TYR A 271 10.20 4.67 -0.21
N PHE A 272 10.90 5.08 -1.25
CA PHE A 272 11.49 4.16 -2.23
C PHE A 272 12.97 4.01 -1.93
N VAL A 273 13.43 2.77 -1.80
CA VAL A 273 14.80 2.44 -1.44
C VAL A 273 15.48 1.77 -2.63
N ASP A 274 16.61 2.33 -3.06
CA ASP A 274 17.55 1.66 -3.95
C ASP A 274 18.67 1.04 -3.09
N PRO A 275 18.84 -0.29 -3.08
CA PRO A 275 19.86 -0.97 -2.30
C PRO A 275 21.27 -0.69 -2.82
N VAL A 276 21.39 -0.17 -4.06
CA VAL A 276 22.64 0.21 -4.67
C VAL A 276 22.74 1.73 -4.69
N TYR A 277 23.77 2.27 -4.03
CA TYR A 277 24.05 3.70 -4.16
C TYR A 277 24.46 4.02 -5.61
N ARG A 278 23.73 4.95 -6.23
CA ARG A 278 24.05 5.46 -7.56
C ARG A 278 24.27 6.97 -7.49
N PRO A 279 25.38 7.50 -7.99
CA PRO A 279 25.70 8.92 -7.87
C PRO A 279 24.77 9.81 -8.72
N ASN A 280 24.14 9.27 -9.77
CA ASN A 280 23.17 9.99 -10.60
C ASN A 280 21.74 9.58 -10.22
N PRO A 281 20.89 10.51 -9.74
CA PRO A 281 19.50 10.22 -9.38
C PRO A 281 18.66 9.66 -10.55
N LYS A 282 19.04 9.95 -11.80
CA LYS A 282 18.37 9.39 -12.99
C LYS A 282 18.60 7.90 -13.18
N ASP A 283 19.62 7.36 -12.52
CA ASP A 283 19.97 5.95 -12.59
C ASP A 283 19.32 5.15 -11.45
N PHE A 284 18.64 5.80 -10.51
CA PHE A 284 17.96 5.13 -9.40
C PHE A 284 16.99 4.07 -9.91
N PHE A 285 17.17 2.87 -9.37
CA PHE A 285 16.37 1.70 -9.65
C PHE A 285 15.91 1.12 -8.31
N PRO A 286 15.00 1.83 -7.61
CA PRO A 286 14.51 1.34 -6.35
C PRO A 286 13.76 0.03 -6.58
N ASN A 287 13.93 -0.87 -5.62
CA ASN A 287 13.31 -2.19 -5.64
C ASN A 287 12.61 -2.50 -4.30
N GLU A 288 12.60 -1.54 -3.39
CA GLU A 288 11.95 -1.65 -2.10
C GLU A 288 11.05 -0.44 -1.90
N ARG A 289 9.84 -0.71 -1.43
CA ARG A 289 8.96 0.30 -0.86
C ARG A 289 8.92 0.09 0.65
N PHE A 290 9.41 1.08 1.37
CA PHE A 290 9.52 1.08 2.82
C PHE A 290 8.43 1.96 3.42
N TYR A 291 7.74 1.44 4.42
CA TYR A 291 6.69 2.14 5.16
C TYR A 291 7.13 2.37 6.60
N GLN A 292 6.91 3.59 7.06
CA GLN A 292 7.00 3.96 8.47
C GLN A 292 5.62 4.34 8.97
N TYR A 293 5.04 3.48 9.80
CA TYR A 293 3.76 3.71 10.47
C TYR A 293 3.97 4.35 11.83
N THR A 294 3.09 5.28 12.18
CA THR A 294 2.91 5.80 13.54
C THR A 294 1.47 5.53 13.95
N ILE A 295 1.32 4.74 14.99
CA ILE A 295 0.05 4.30 15.55
C ILE A 295 -0.11 5.00 16.90
N ALA A 296 -1.06 5.92 17.01
CA ALA A 296 -1.20 6.78 18.19
C ALA A 296 -2.63 6.79 18.71
N ARG A 297 -2.80 6.95 20.02
CA ARG A 297 -4.12 7.17 20.61
C ARG A 297 -4.65 8.57 20.26
N LYS A 298 -5.91 8.69 19.87
CA LYS A 298 -6.61 9.99 19.68
C LYS A 298 -7.16 10.55 20.98
#